data_AF-A0A8S0GX23-F1
#
_entry.id   AF-A0A8S0GX23-F1
#
_cell.length_a   1.000
_cell.length_b   1.000
_cell.length_c   1.000
_cell.angle_alpha   90.00
_cell.angle_beta   90.00
_cell.angle_gamma   90.00
#
_symmetry.space_group_name_H-M   'P 1'
#
loop_
_entity.id
_entity.type
_entity.pdbx_description
1 polymer ?
#
loop_
_entity_poly.entity_id
_entity_poly.type
_entity_poly.pdbx_seq_one_letter_code
_entity_poly.pdbx_strand_id
1 'polypeptide(L)'
;MPAASPEPDLRRSLLGLTGHTEVVLVVYEPEKVSYKELLAMFWELHNPTQGMRQGNDIGTQYRSVIYATNPTQLEQALHSRDVFQAELTKAGLGTITTEIEEAPTVYFAEAYHQQYLAKNPEGYCGIGGTGVTCPI
;
A
#
# COMPACT_ATOMS: atom_id res chain seq x y z
N MET A 1 17.59 10.81 -19.65
CA MET A 1 16.88 10.18 -18.51
C MET A 1 17.93 9.48 -17.67
N PRO A 2 18.24 9.90 -16.43
CA PRO A 2 19.22 9.18 -15.63
C PRO A 2 18.54 8.01 -14.91
N ALA A 3 19.21 6.86 -14.97
CA ALA A 3 18.78 5.58 -14.45
C ALA A 3 18.55 5.61 -12.93
N ALA A 4 17.56 4.84 -12.47
CA ALA A 4 17.38 4.53 -11.06
C ALA A 4 18.66 3.86 -10.51
N SER A 5 19.22 4.39 -9.42
CA SER A 5 20.32 3.75 -8.69
C SER A 5 19.83 2.41 -8.13
N PRO A 6 20.64 1.33 -8.21
CA PRO A 6 20.25 -0.01 -7.80
C PRO A 6 20.08 -0.20 -6.28
N GLU A 7 20.56 0.73 -5.45
CA GLU A 7 20.29 0.75 -4.00
C GLU A 7 19.67 2.09 -3.61
N PRO A 8 18.51 2.11 -2.93
CA PRO A 8 17.89 3.34 -2.48
C PRO A 8 18.68 3.95 -1.32
N ASP A 9 19.29 5.12 -1.54
CA ASP A 9 19.75 5.99 -0.45
C ASP A 9 18.52 6.65 0.19
N LEU A 10 18.32 6.45 1.50
CA LEU A 10 17.21 7.01 2.30
C LEU A 10 17.01 8.50 2.03
N ARG A 11 18.09 9.27 1.87
CA ARG A 11 18.02 10.72 1.57
C ARG A 11 17.36 11.02 0.23
N ARG A 12 17.52 10.16 -0.78
CA ARG A 12 16.88 10.31 -2.09
C ARG A 12 15.44 9.83 -2.10
N SER A 13 15.13 8.80 -1.31
CA SER A 13 13.76 8.31 -1.11
C SER A 13 12.89 9.40 -0.46
N LEU A 14 13.40 10.06 0.59
CA LEU A 14 12.73 11.19 1.26
C LEU A 14 12.51 12.39 0.32
N LEU A 15 13.33 12.56 -0.71
CA LEU A 15 13.19 13.60 -1.73
C LEU A 15 12.25 13.19 -2.88
N GLY A 16 11.68 11.97 -2.87
CA GLY A 16 10.80 11.46 -3.93
C GLY A 16 11.50 11.22 -5.27
N LEU A 17 12.84 11.20 -5.30
CA LEU A 17 13.65 11.21 -6.53
C LEU A 17 13.88 9.83 -7.13
N THR A 18 13.47 8.75 -6.45
CA THR A 18 13.73 7.38 -6.88
C THR A 18 12.54 6.75 -7.61
N GLY A 19 11.34 7.31 -7.47
CA GLY A 19 10.09 6.72 -7.97
C GLY A 19 9.57 5.53 -7.13
N HIS A 20 10.28 5.16 -6.06
CA HIS A 20 9.85 4.09 -5.15
C HIS A 20 8.61 4.49 -4.35
N THR A 21 7.95 3.49 -3.78
CA THR A 21 6.89 3.65 -2.78
C THR A 21 7.17 2.74 -1.60
N GLU A 22 6.76 3.17 -0.42
CA GLU A 22 6.82 2.35 0.77
C GLU A 22 5.80 1.22 0.66
N VAL A 23 6.26 -0.01 0.93
CA VAL A 23 5.46 -1.22 0.84
C VAL A 23 5.78 -2.14 2.01
N VAL A 24 4.82 -2.99 2.36
CA VAL A 24 5.03 -4.09 3.30
C VAL A 24 4.96 -5.40 2.52
N LEU A 25 6.04 -6.17 2.54
CA LEU A 25 6.04 -7.54 2.03
C LEU A 25 5.35 -8.47 3.04
N VAL A 26 4.18 -8.98 2.70
CA VAL A 26 3.39 -9.87 3.57
C VAL A 26 3.54 -11.32 3.12
N VAL A 27 4.04 -12.16 4.02
CA VAL A 27 4.04 -13.62 3.87
C VAL A 27 2.96 -14.18 4.79
N TYR A 28 2.10 -15.04 4.25
CA TYR A 28 0.93 -15.56 4.96
C TYR A 28 0.67 -17.03 4.61
N GLU A 29 -0.05 -17.71 5.49
CA GLU A 29 -0.53 -19.08 5.30
C GLU A 29 -2.00 -19.04 4.80
N PRO A 30 -2.29 -19.48 3.55
CA PRO A 30 -3.64 -19.41 2.99
C PRO A 30 -4.72 -20.16 3.77
N GLU A 31 -4.32 -21.15 4.58
CA GLU A 31 -5.21 -21.92 5.46
C GLU A 31 -5.68 -21.12 6.69
N LYS A 32 -4.95 -20.07 7.07
CA LYS A 32 -5.24 -19.23 8.24
C LYS A 32 -5.81 -17.87 7.86
N VAL A 33 -5.33 -17.29 6.76
CA VAL A 33 -5.80 -16.01 6.23
C VAL A 33 -5.80 -16.08 4.72
N SER A 34 -6.93 -15.74 4.11
CA SER A 34 -7.08 -15.70 2.67
C SER A 34 -6.51 -14.41 2.09
N TYR A 35 -6.11 -14.43 0.81
CA TYR A 35 -5.70 -13.22 0.10
C TYR A 35 -6.79 -12.14 0.10
N LYS A 36 -8.05 -12.58 0.08
CA LYS A 36 -9.22 -11.74 0.10
C LYS A 36 -9.36 -10.98 1.43
N GLU A 37 -9.10 -11.63 2.56
CA GLU A 37 -9.05 -10.95 3.86
C GLU A 37 -7.91 -9.92 3.91
N LEU A 38 -6.74 -10.22 3.32
CA LEU A 38 -5.65 -9.25 3.21
C LEU A 38 -6.04 -8.03 2.36
N LEU A 39 -6.75 -8.24 1.24
CA LEU A 39 -7.26 -7.16 0.41
C LEU A 39 -8.29 -6.31 1.15
N ALA A 40 -9.22 -6.93 1.89
CA ALA A 40 -10.22 -6.21 2.67
C ALA A 40 -9.55 -5.32 3.72
N MET A 41 -8.60 -5.87 4.48
CA MET A 41 -7.80 -5.10 5.43
C MET A 41 -7.04 -3.97 4.72
N PHE A 42 -6.40 -4.23 3.58
CA PHE A 42 -5.70 -3.20 2.82
C PHE A 42 -6.62 -2.01 2.49
N TRP A 43 -7.80 -2.27 1.93
CA TRP A 43 -8.76 -1.21 1.55
C TRP A 43 -9.27 -0.40 2.74
N GLU A 44 -9.44 -1.04 3.90
CA GLU A 44 -10.01 -0.42 5.10
C GLU A 44 -8.97 0.33 5.93
N LEU A 45 -7.69 -0.03 5.86
CA LEU A 45 -6.64 0.52 6.74
C LEU A 45 -6.07 1.87 6.30
N HIS A 46 -6.34 2.33 5.07
CA HIS A 46 -5.80 3.60 4.54
C HIS A 46 -6.82 4.31 3.64
N ASN A 47 -6.51 5.53 3.20
CA ASN A 47 -7.31 6.23 2.20
C ASN A 47 -6.73 6.02 0.78
N PRO A 48 -7.37 5.20 -0.09
CA PRO A 48 -6.85 4.88 -1.42
C PRO A 48 -7.13 5.96 -2.47
N THR A 49 -7.73 7.11 -2.12
CA THR A 49 -8.13 8.16 -3.07
C THR A 49 -7.22 9.39 -3.04
N GLN A 50 -6.07 9.31 -2.36
CA GLN A 50 -5.24 10.47 -2.04
C GLN A 50 -4.08 10.71 -3.01
N GLY A 51 -3.82 9.80 -3.95
CA GLY A 51 -2.73 9.90 -4.91
C GLY A 51 -1.36 9.82 -4.24
N MET A 52 -0.52 10.83 -4.44
CA MET A 52 0.86 10.91 -3.94
C MET A 52 0.91 11.39 -2.48
N ARG A 53 0.09 10.79 -1.61
CA ARG A 53 -0.10 11.15 -0.21
C ARG A 53 -0.83 10.05 0.57
N GLN A 54 -0.52 9.92 1.86
CA GLN A 54 -1.37 9.24 2.84
C GLN A 54 -1.51 10.10 4.10
N GLY A 55 -2.71 10.59 4.40
CA GLY A 55 -2.95 11.49 5.53
C GLY A 55 -2.07 12.75 5.46
N ASN A 56 -1.22 12.94 6.47
CA ASN A 56 -0.25 14.03 6.54
C ASN A 56 1.08 13.72 5.82
N ASP A 57 1.29 12.48 5.40
CA ASP A 57 2.51 12.03 4.73
C ASP A 57 2.40 12.31 3.23
N ILE A 58 3.13 13.32 2.76
CA ILE A 58 3.05 13.84 1.38
C ILE A 58 4.29 13.42 0.59
N GLY A 59 4.07 12.82 -0.58
CA GLY A 59 5.13 12.37 -1.45
C GLY A 59 4.73 11.14 -2.25
N THR A 60 5.39 10.93 -3.39
CA THR A 60 5.16 9.76 -4.24
C THR A 60 5.41 8.46 -3.47
N GLN A 61 6.29 8.48 -2.48
CA GLN A 61 6.62 7.33 -1.65
C GLN A 61 5.49 6.84 -0.75
N TYR A 62 4.43 7.64 -0.55
CA TYR A 62 3.28 7.30 0.30
C TYR A 62 2.02 6.96 -0.49
N ARG A 63 2.16 6.75 -1.81
CA ARG A 63 1.01 6.41 -2.65
C ARG A 63 0.52 4.99 -2.35
N SER A 64 -0.78 4.79 -2.51
CA SER A 64 -1.40 3.47 -2.38
C SER A 64 -0.96 2.55 -3.53
N VAL A 65 -0.50 1.35 -3.21
CA VAL A 65 -0.13 0.32 -4.21
C VAL A 65 -0.48 -1.09 -3.75
N ILE A 66 -0.77 -1.98 -4.71
CA ILE A 66 -0.81 -3.43 -4.55
C ILE A 66 0.12 -4.05 -5.58
N TYR A 67 1.10 -4.81 -5.11
CA TYR A 67 2.00 -5.59 -5.95
C TYR A 67 1.67 -7.08 -5.83
N ALA A 68 1.14 -7.66 -6.90
CA ALA A 68 0.72 -9.04 -6.96
C ALA A 68 1.88 -9.97 -7.36
N THR A 69 2.01 -11.12 -6.68
CA THR A 69 3.12 -12.07 -6.93
C THR A 69 2.80 -13.12 -7.99
N ASN A 70 1.55 -13.18 -8.43
CA ASN A 70 1.10 -14.09 -9.50
C ASN A 70 -0.17 -13.53 -10.18
N PRO A 71 -0.54 -14.04 -11.37
CA PRO A 71 -1.69 -13.55 -12.12
C PRO A 71 -3.03 -13.68 -11.39
N THR A 72 -3.23 -14.72 -10.59
CA THR A 72 -4.46 -14.91 -9.81
C THR A 72 -4.63 -13.82 -8.76
N GLN A 73 -3.55 -13.45 -8.06
CA GLN A 73 -3.57 -12.33 -7.13
C GLN A 73 -3.84 -11.00 -7.84
N LEU A 74 -3.25 -10.80 -9.03
CA LEU A 74 -3.47 -9.59 -9.81
C LEU A 74 -4.95 -9.42 -10.18
N GLU A 75 -5.58 -10.48 -10.69
CA GLU A 75 -7.01 -10.49 -11.01
C GLU A 75 -7.88 -10.22 -9.77
N GLN A 76 -7.59 -10.89 -8.66
CA GLN A 76 -8.31 -10.70 -7.40
C GLN A 76 -8.17 -9.27 -6.85
N ALA A 77 -6.98 -8.67 -6.94
CA ALA A 77 -6.73 -7.29 -6.53
C ALA A 77 -7.52 -6.30 -7.39
N LEU A 78 -7.48 -6.45 -8.72
CA LEU A 78 -8.24 -5.63 -9.66
C LEU A 78 -9.75 -5.73 -9.41
N HIS A 79 -10.27 -6.94 -9.20
CA HIS A 79 -11.67 -7.14 -8.86
C HIS A 79 -12.03 -6.46 -7.53
N SER A 80 -11.19 -6.61 -6.50
CA SER A 80 -11.44 -6.00 -5.19
C SER A 80 -11.44 -4.46 -5.24
N ARG A 81 -10.60 -3.86 -6.10
CA ARG A 81 -10.60 -2.42 -6.38
C ARG A 81 -11.96 -1.98 -6.89
N ASP A 82 -12.52 -2.70 -7.86
CA ASP A 82 -13.79 -2.33 -8.50
C ASP A 82 -14.95 -2.43 -7.50
N VAL A 83 -14.94 -3.47 -6.65
CA VAL A 83 -15.89 -3.62 -5.56
C VAL A 83 -15.78 -2.48 -4.56
N PHE A 84 -14.57 -2.16 -4.09
CA PHE A 84 -14.37 -1.10 -3.10
C PHE A 84 -14.65 0.30 -3.67
N GLN A 85 -14.31 0.54 -4.94
CA GLN A 85 -14.63 1.80 -5.63
C GLN A 85 -16.13 2.07 -5.61
N ALA A 86 -16.97 1.04 -5.81
CA ALA A 86 -18.41 1.19 -5.75
C ALA A 86 -18.88 1.66 -4.36
N GLU A 87 -18.30 1.13 -3.29
CA GLU A 87 -18.62 1.58 -1.92
C GLU A 87 -18.12 3.00 -1.63
N LEU A 88 -16.91 3.35 -2.08
CA LEU A 88 -16.40 4.72 -1.97
C LEU A 88 -17.31 5.72 -2.70
N THR A 89 -17.78 5.36 -3.90
CA THR A 89 -18.72 6.18 -4.67
C THR A 89 -20.05 6.35 -3.92
N LYS A 90 -20.60 5.29 -3.32
CA LYS A 90 -21.81 5.38 -2.47
C LYS A 90 -21.61 6.29 -1.26
N ALA A 91 -20.41 6.27 -0.67
CA ALA A 91 -20.02 7.14 0.44
C ALA A 91 -19.69 8.58 0.02
N GLY A 92 -19.73 8.92 -1.28
CA GLY A 92 -19.40 10.25 -1.79
C GLY A 92 -17.90 10.58 -1.73
N LEU A 93 -17.04 9.55 -1.68
CA LEU A 93 -15.59 9.69 -1.66
C LEU A 93 -15.00 9.65 -3.08
N GLY A 94 -13.70 9.97 -3.18
CA GLY A 94 -13.00 10.09 -4.45
C GLY A 94 -12.77 8.78 -5.19
N THR A 95 -12.16 8.89 -6.36
CA THR A 95 -11.71 7.75 -7.16
C THR A 95 -10.44 7.14 -6.56
N ILE A 96 -10.36 5.81 -6.55
CA ILE A 96 -9.17 5.06 -6.14
C ILE A 96 -8.00 5.42 -7.05
N THR A 97 -6.89 5.75 -6.42
CA THR A 97 -5.59 6.04 -7.07
C THR A 97 -4.57 4.92 -6.85
N THR A 98 -4.98 3.80 -6.24
CA THR A 98 -4.12 2.63 -6.01
C THR A 98 -3.56 2.08 -7.31
N GLU A 99 -2.23 2.00 -7.42
CA GLU A 99 -1.55 1.29 -8.51
C GLU A 99 -1.61 -0.22 -8.23
N ILE A 100 -2.04 -1.02 -9.21
CA ILE A 100 -2.15 -2.48 -9.07
C ILE A 100 -1.38 -3.13 -10.20
N GLU A 101 -0.24 -3.73 -9.88
CA GLU A 101 0.72 -4.25 -10.85
C GLU A 101 1.36 -5.56 -10.37
N GLU A 102 2.09 -6.23 -11.26
CA GLU A 102 2.95 -7.36 -10.88
C GLU A 102 4.10 -6.88 -9.99
N ALA A 103 4.52 -7.72 -9.03
CA ALA A 103 5.51 -7.33 -8.05
C ALA A 103 6.89 -7.06 -8.68
N PRO A 104 7.44 -5.84 -8.52
CA PRO A 104 8.80 -5.55 -8.93
C PRO A 104 9.82 -6.11 -7.93
N THR A 105 11.09 -5.85 -8.16
CA THR A 105 12.13 -6.09 -7.15
C THR A 105 11.84 -5.29 -5.88
N VAL A 106 11.76 -5.99 -4.75
CA VAL A 106 11.58 -5.39 -3.42
C VAL A 106 12.95 -5.16 -2.78
N TYR A 107 13.16 -3.95 -2.25
CA TYR A 107 14.35 -3.60 -1.48
C TYR A 107 13.97 -3.45 -0.02
N PHE A 108 14.63 -4.19 0.87
CA PHE A 108 14.36 -4.09 2.30
C PHE A 108 14.88 -2.77 2.85
N ALA A 109 14.00 -2.05 3.55
CA ALA A 109 14.40 -0.91 4.38
C ALA A 109 15.31 -1.36 5.54
N GLU A 110 16.03 -0.41 6.13
CA GLU A 110 16.95 -0.64 7.23
C GLU A 110 16.27 -1.33 8.43
N ALA A 111 17.05 -2.10 9.20
CA ALA A 111 16.55 -2.93 10.30
C ALA A 111 15.78 -2.16 11.39
N TYR A 112 16.01 -0.84 11.50
CA TYR A 112 15.26 0.05 12.38
C TYR A 112 13.78 0.15 11.98
N HIS A 113 13.47 0.21 10.69
CA HIS A 113 12.10 0.33 10.17
C HIS A 113 11.31 -0.98 10.31
N GLN A 114 12.01 -2.11 10.32
CA GLN A 114 11.40 -3.43 10.43
C GLN A 114 10.73 -3.61 11.80
N GLN A 115 9.43 -3.92 11.80
CA GLN A 115 8.62 -4.11 13.00
C GLN A 115 8.68 -2.93 13.98
N TYR A 116 8.84 -1.70 13.47
CA TYR A 116 9.06 -0.51 14.28
C TYR A 116 7.99 -0.28 15.37
N LEU A 117 6.69 -0.41 15.03
CA LEU A 117 5.59 -0.21 15.99
C LEU A 117 5.50 -1.32 17.04
N ALA A 118 5.93 -2.54 16.73
CA ALA A 118 6.03 -3.60 17.73
C ALA A 118 7.17 -3.34 18.73
N LYS A 119 8.26 -2.73 18.26
CA LYS A 119 9.41 -2.31 19.09
C LYS A 119 9.11 -1.05 19.91
N ASN A 120 8.23 -0.19 19.41
CA ASN A 120 7.86 1.08 20.02
C ASN A 120 6.32 1.17 20.14
N PRO A 121 5.72 0.59 21.19
CA PRO A 121 4.26 0.53 21.33
C PRO A 121 3.56 1.89 21.40
N GLU A 122 4.26 2.91 21.90
CA GLU A 122 3.81 4.32 21.91
C GLU A 122 4.10 5.04 20.58
N GLY A 123 4.64 4.32 19.59
CA GLY A 123 4.95 4.84 18.26
C GLY A 123 3.68 5.23 17.53
N TYR A 124 3.71 6.40 16.90
CA TYR A 124 2.57 6.91 16.15
C TYR A 124 2.55 6.33 14.73
N CYS A 125 1.39 5.78 14.34
CA CYS A 125 1.04 5.57 12.94
C CYS A 125 -0.17 6.45 12.63
N GLY A 126 0.03 7.49 11.83
CA GLY A 126 -1.00 8.50 11.53
C GLY A 126 -1.95 8.12 10.40
N ILE A 127 -1.94 6.87 9.98
CA ILE A 127 -2.74 6.39 8.86
C ILE A 127 -4.14 6.05 9.37
N GLY A 128 -5.14 6.71 8.77
CA GLY A 128 -6.55 6.42 8.98
C GLY A 128 -7.19 5.94 7.69
N GLY A 129 -8.05 4.93 7.81
CA GLY A 129 -8.92 4.47 6.73
C GLY A 129 -9.96 5.51 6.30
N THR A 130 -10.73 5.17 5.28
CA THR A 130 -11.87 5.99 4.83
C THR A 130 -13.10 5.86 5.72
N GLY A 131 -13.14 4.86 6.61
CA GLY A 131 -14.33 4.48 7.37
C GLY A 131 -15.35 3.66 6.57
N VAL A 132 -15.03 3.26 5.33
CA VAL A 132 -15.86 2.41 4.47
C VAL A 132 -15.41 0.95 4.60
N THR A 133 -16.35 0.02 4.71
CA THR A 133 -16.10 -1.43 4.77
C THR A 133 -15.98 -2.03 3.37
N CYS A 134 -15.07 -2.97 3.17
CA CYS A 134 -14.86 -3.67 1.90
C CYS A 134 -15.69 -4.97 1.85
N PRO A 135 -16.75 -5.05 1.02
CA PRO A 135 -17.67 -6.18 0.99
C PRO A 135 -17.22 -7.25 -0.01
N ILE A 136 -15.94 -7.60 0.00
CA ILE A 136 -15.44 -8.67 -0.85
C ILE A 136 -15.77 -10.00 -0.21
#